data_AF-A0A6B3HG60-F1
#
_entry.id   AF-A0A6B3HG60-F1
#
_cell.length_a   1.000
_cell.length_b   1.000
_cell.length_c   1.000
_cell.angle_alpha   90.00
_cell.angle_beta   90.00
_cell.angle_gamma   90.00
#
_symmetry.space_group_name_H-M   'P 1'
#
loop_
_entity.id
_entity.type
_entity.pdbx_description
1 polymer ?
#
loop_
_entity_poly.entity_id
_entity_poly.type
_entity_poly.pdbx_seq_one_letter_code
_entity_poly.pdbx_strand_id
1 'polypeptide(L)'
;TEGGSVDGLPGDEGAFLACSFWLVDALQRIGRPGEARELFEHLLSLGNDVGLLAEEYDVTAGRQLGNFPQAFSHIGLVNSAVDLAGEDPAG
;
A
#
# COMPACT_ATOMS: atom_id res chain seq x y z
N THR A 1 -27.38 2.94 -11.11
CA THR A 1 -26.43 1.99 -11.73
C THR A 1 -25.80 1.22 -10.59
N GLU A 2 -26.30 0.02 -10.33
CA GLU A 2 -25.79 -0.88 -9.30
C GLU A 2 -24.45 -1.44 -9.80
N GLY A 3 -23.35 -0.87 -9.30
CA GLY A 3 -22.05 -1.55 -9.33
C GLY A 3 -22.02 -2.47 -8.12
N GLY A 4 -22.27 -3.76 -8.33
CA GLY A 4 -22.08 -4.75 -7.28
C GLY A 4 -20.63 -4.71 -6.81
N SER A 5 -20.43 -4.58 -5.49
CA SER A 5 -19.12 -4.79 -4.88
C SER A 5 -18.60 -6.16 -5.30
N VAL A 6 -17.32 -6.25 -5.63
CA VAL A 6 -16.74 -7.44 -6.26
C VAL A 6 -16.70 -8.64 -5.29
N ASP A 7 -17.04 -8.42 -4.02
CA ASP A 7 -17.04 -9.39 -2.92
C ASP A 7 -18.44 -9.66 -2.29
N GLY A 8 -19.48 -8.91 -2.66
CA GLY A 8 -20.84 -9.08 -2.12
C GLY A 8 -21.03 -8.66 -0.66
N LEU A 9 -20.10 -7.90 -0.08
CA LEU A 9 -20.23 -7.35 1.27
C LEU A 9 -20.54 -5.84 1.26
N PRO A 10 -21.28 -5.32 2.25
CA PRO A 10 -21.52 -3.89 2.39
C PRO A 10 -20.25 -3.18 2.88
N GLY A 11 -19.62 -2.40 2.00
CA GLY A 11 -18.49 -1.52 2.29
C GLY A 11 -18.16 -0.69 1.05
N ASP A 12 -17.69 0.54 1.24
CA ASP A 12 -17.08 1.30 0.15
C ASP A 12 -15.65 0.76 -0.04
N GLU A 13 -15.33 0.26 -1.24
CA GLU A 13 -14.00 -0.30 -1.57
C GLU A 13 -12.92 0.81 -1.49
N GLY A 14 -11.83 0.54 -0.78
CA GLY A 14 -10.69 1.44 -0.63
C GLY A 14 -9.53 1.11 -1.58
N ALA A 15 -8.47 1.90 -1.53
CA ALA A 15 -7.24 1.60 -2.24
C ALA A 15 -6.48 0.46 -1.54
N PHE A 16 -6.19 -0.63 -2.25
CA PHE A 16 -5.49 -1.78 -1.70
C PHE A 16 -4.01 -1.48 -1.46
N LEU A 17 -3.57 -1.48 -0.20
CA LEU A 17 -2.26 -0.96 0.20
C LEU A 17 -1.10 -1.79 -0.37
N ALA A 18 -1.23 -3.12 -0.47
CA ALA A 18 -0.17 -3.94 -1.07
C ALA A 18 0.06 -3.59 -2.56
N CYS A 19 -1.00 -3.27 -3.31
CA CYS A 19 -0.88 -2.83 -4.71
C CYS A 19 -0.19 -1.46 -4.79
N SER A 20 -0.41 -0.58 -3.82
CA SER A 20 0.28 0.71 -3.75
C SER A 20 1.79 0.54 -3.49
N PHE A 21 2.20 -0.42 -2.67
CA PHE A 21 3.63 -0.76 -2.52
C PHE A 21 4.23 -1.36 -3.81
N TRP A 22 3.50 -2.23 -4.52
CA TRP A 22 3.97 -2.68 -5.83
C TRP A 22 4.13 -1.55 -6.86
N LEU A 23 3.33 -0.48 -6.74
CA LEU A 23 3.52 0.71 -7.56
C LEU A 23 4.81 1.46 -7.19
N VAL A 24 5.21 1.50 -5.91
CA VAL A 24 6.53 2.01 -5.50
C VAL A 24 7.64 1.23 -6.20
N ASP A 25 7.60 -0.11 -6.14
CA ASP A 25 8.61 -0.98 -6.77
C ASP A 25 8.65 -0.75 -8.29
N ALA A 26 7.48 -0.63 -8.92
CA ALA A 26 7.38 -0.36 -10.35
C ALA A 26 8.01 1.00 -10.72
N LEU A 27 7.72 2.06 -9.95
CA LEU A 27 8.30 3.39 -10.15
C LEU A 27 9.83 3.36 -10.01
N GLN A 28 10.34 2.67 -9.00
CA GLN A 28 11.78 2.48 -8.80
C GLN A 28 12.42 1.80 -10.02
N ARG A 29 11.82 0.70 -10.50
CA ARG A 29 12.34 -0.11 -11.61
C ARG A 29 12.30 0.58 -12.97
N ILE A 30 11.34 1.48 -13.20
CA ILE A 30 11.24 2.26 -14.45
C ILE A 30 12.07 3.55 -14.42
N GLY A 31 12.96 3.72 -13.43
CA GLY A 31 13.86 4.86 -13.36
C GLY A 31 13.19 6.14 -12.84
N ARG A 32 12.13 6.03 -12.04
CA ARG A 32 11.42 7.14 -11.39
C ARG A 32 11.58 7.08 -9.85
N PRO A 33 12.80 7.09 -9.30
CA PRO A 33 13.06 6.86 -7.88
C PRO A 33 12.52 7.98 -6.97
N GLY A 34 12.44 9.22 -7.46
CA GLY A 34 11.85 10.33 -6.70
C GLY A 34 10.37 10.09 -6.40
N GLU A 35 9.60 9.73 -7.42
CA GLU A 35 8.17 9.43 -7.28
C GLU A 35 7.93 8.15 -6.48
N ALA A 36 8.80 7.14 -6.64
CA ALA A 36 8.76 5.94 -5.81
C ALA A 36 8.89 6.29 -4.33
N ARG A 37 9.84 7.17 -3.99
CA ARG A 37 10.08 7.59 -2.61
C ARG A 37 8.96 8.44 -2.04
N GLU A 38 8.44 9.40 -2.81
CA GLU A 38 7.30 10.23 -2.41
C GLU A 38 6.06 9.36 -2.11
N LEU A 39 5.75 8.39 -2.99
CA LEU A 39 4.64 7.48 -2.76
C LEU A 39 4.90 6.58 -1.53
N PHE A 40 6.10 6.05 -1.38
CA PHE A 40 6.45 5.21 -0.23
C PHE A 40 6.29 5.97 1.10
N GLU A 41 6.81 7.18 1.19
CA GLU A 41 6.69 8.02 2.38
C GLU A 41 5.23 8.41 2.67
N HIS A 42 4.43 8.65 1.62
CA HIS A 42 3.00 8.84 1.77
C HIS A 42 2.31 7.59 2.36
N LEU A 43 2.61 6.39 1.86
CA LEU A 43 2.03 5.15 2.38
C LEU A 43 2.43 4.87 3.84
N LEU A 44 3.68 5.18 4.22
CA LEU A 44 4.11 5.09 5.63
C LEU A 44 3.30 6.01 6.55
N SER A 45 2.89 7.19 6.06
CA SER A 45 2.09 8.15 6.83
C SER A 45 0.66 7.67 7.14
N LEU A 46 0.19 6.63 6.44
CA LEU A 46 -1.14 6.04 6.66
C LEU A 46 -1.17 5.06 7.85
N GLY A 47 0.02 4.62 8.31
CA GLY A 47 0.15 3.78 9.50
C GLY A 47 -0.42 4.44 10.74
N ASN A 48 -0.95 3.65 11.67
CA ASN A 48 -1.34 4.17 12.97
C ASN A 48 -0.11 4.57 13.82
N ASP A 49 -0.33 4.93 15.08
CA ASP A 49 0.70 5.33 16.04
C ASP A 49 1.79 4.28 16.29
N VAL A 50 1.51 3.01 16.00
CA VAL A 50 2.46 1.89 16.07
C VAL A 50 2.91 1.39 14.70
N GLY A 51 2.58 2.10 13.62
CA GLY A 51 3.02 1.82 12.25
C GLY A 51 2.27 0.69 11.54
N LEU A 52 1.12 0.24 12.07
CA LEU A 52 0.34 -0.84 11.48
C LEU A 52 -0.58 -0.35 10.36
N LEU A 53 -0.67 -1.17 9.30
CA LEU A 53 -1.51 -0.94 8.12
C LEU A 53 -2.64 -1.97 7.99
N ALA A 54 -3.77 -1.54 7.43
CA ALA A 54 -4.86 -2.42 7.04
C ALA A 54 -4.67 -2.96 5.62
N GLU A 55 -5.70 -3.63 5.12
CA GLU A 55 -5.79 -4.12 3.75
C GLU A 55 -5.97 -2.97 2.76
N GLU A 56 -6.87 -2.07 3.09
CA GLU A 56 -7.32 -0.99 2.24
C GLU A 56 -7.28 0.36 2.96
N TYR A 57 -7.26 1.43 2.17
CA TYR A 57 -7.39 2.78 2.67
C TYR A 57 -8.50 3.53 1.93
N ASP A 58 -9.47 4.04 2.69
CA ASP A 58 -10.48 4.96 2.18
C ASP A 58 -9.87 6.35 2.02
N VAL A 59 -9.57 6.73 0.78
CA VAL A 59 -8.99 8.05 0.46
C VAL A 59 -9.99 9.19 0.63
N THR A 60 -11.30 8.90 0.61
CA THR A 60 -12.35 9.92 0.73
C THR A 60 -12.61 10.25 2.19
N ALA A 61 -12.76 9.21 3.03
CA ALA A 61 -12.98 9.38 4.46
C ALA A 61 -11.67 9.49 5.27
N GLY A 62 -10.52 9.17 4.68
CA GLY A 62 -9.21 9.23 5.34
C GLY A 62 -9.07 8.20 6.45
N ARG A 63 -9.41 6.93 6.19
CA ARG A 63 -9.36 5.86 7.20
C ARG A 63 -8.91 4.51 6.64
N GLN A 64 -8.32 3.70 7.51
CA GLN A 64 -8.01 2.30 7.27
C GLN A 64 -9.30 1.47 7.12
N LEU A 65 -9.32 0.52 6.18
CA LEU A 65 -10.44 -0.38 5.87
C LEU A 65 -9.99 -1.83 5.77
N GLY A 66 -10.93 -2.75 5.96
CA GLY A 66 -10.71 -4.18 5.77
C GLY A 66 -9.91 -4.82 6.91
N ASN A 67 -9.18 -5.89 6.58
CA ASN A 67 -8.40 -6.65 7.56
C ASN A 67 -7.34 -5.77 8.24
N PHE A 68 -7.19 -5.90 9.57
CA PHE A 68 -6.21 -5.12 10.33
C PHE A 68 -5.66 -5.91 11.54
N PRO A 69 -4.33 -5.96 11.75
CA PRO A 69 -3.27 -5.56 10.82
C PRO A 69 -3.15 -6.57 9.66
N GLN A 70 -2.88 -6.08 8.46
CA GLN A 70 -2.89 -6.92 7.26
C GLN A 70 -1.46 -7.34 6.85
N ALA A 71 -1.19 -8.64 6.80
CA ALA A 71 0.17 -9.17 6.54
C ALA A 71 0.75 -8.82 5.16
N PHE A 72 -0.04 -8.90 4.07
CA PHE A 72 0.39 -8.56 2.71
C PHE A 72 0.79 -7.09 2.53
N SER A 73 0.09 -6.12 3.14
CA SER A 73 0.42 -4.70 3.16
C SER A 73 1.78 -4.49 3.83
N HIS A 74 2.06 -5.19 4.92
CA HIS A 74 3.35 -5.13 5.59
C HIS A 74 4.47 -5.84 4.81
N ILE A 75 4.17 -6.94 4.11
CA ILE A 75 5.12 -7.58 3.19
C ILE A 75 5.46 -6.63 2.04
N GLY A 76 4.46 -5.95 1.46
CA GLY A 76 4.66 -4.91 0.45
C GLY A 76 5.56 -3.79 0.97
N LEU A 77 5.28 -3.27 2.16
CA LEU A 77 6.09 -2.25 2.83
C LEU A 77 7.56 -2.67 2.95
N VAL A 78 7.82 -3.86 3.51
CA VAL A 78 9.19 -4.34 3.75
C VAL A 78 9.93 -4.53 2.42
N ASN A 79 9.28 -5.14 1.42
CA ASN A 79 9.90 -5.36 0.12
C ASN A 79 10.25 -4.04 -0.58
N SER A 80 9.33 -3.07 -0.60
CA SER A 80 9.59 -1.75 -1.18
C SER A 80 10.69 -0.99 -0.43
N ALA A 81 10.76 -1.13 0.89
CA ALA A 81 11.82 -0.51 1.68
C ALA A 81 13.21 -1.05 1.28
N VAL A 82 13.31 -2.37 1.10
CA VAL A 82 14.54 -3.05 0.67
C VAL A 82 14.92 -2.66 -0.76
N ASP A 83 13.97 -2.68 -1.70
CA ASP A 83 14.19 -2.27 -3.10
C ASP A 83 14.66 -0.80 -3.20
N LEU A 84 14.04 0.11 -2.44
CA LEU A 84 14.45 1.52 -2.37
C LEU A 84 15.80 1.74 -1.69
N ALA A 85 16.22 0.86 -0.78
CA ALA A 85 17.53 0.91 -0.14
C ALA A 85 18.67 0.50 -1.11
N GLY A 86 18.32 -0.05 -2.28
CA GLY A 86 19.29 -0.57 -3.24
C GLY A 86 19.85 -1.94 -2.84
N GLU A 87 19.20 -2.61 -1.89
CA GLU A 87 19.47 -4.00 -1.56
C GLU A 87 18.54 -4.85 -2.43
N ASP A 88 19.08 -5.65 -3.35
CA ASP A 88 18.26 -6.63 -4.07
C ASP A 88 17.97 -7.79 -3.11
N PRO A 89 16.71 -8.04 -2.68
CA PRO A 89 16.40 -9.15 -1.79
C PRO A 89 16.61 -10.52 -2.46
N ALA A 90 16.84 -10.55 -3.79
CA ALA A 90 17.17 -11.74 -4.55
C ALA A 90 18.67 -11.86 -4.91
N GLY A 91 19.55 -11.01 -4.33
CA GLY A 91 21.00 -11.00 -4.54
C GLY A 91 21.78 -12.07 -3.79
#